data_AF-A0A6C0JWJ5-F1
#
_entry.id   AF-A0A6C0JWJ5-F1
#
_cell.length_a   1.000
_cell.length_b   1.000
_cell.length_c   1.000
_cell.angle_alpha   90.00
_cell.angle_beta   90.00
_cell.angle_gamma   90.00
#
_symmetry.space_group_name_H-M   'P 1'
#
loop_
_entity.id
_entity.type
_entity.pdbx_description
1 polymer ?
#
loop_
_entity_poly.entity_id
_entity_poly.type
_entity_poly.pdbx_seq_one_letter_code
_entity_poly.pdbx_strand_id
1 'polypeptide(L)'
;MASGPDLGGGPYNGWSPVQTIGNEKASEQVMARRVLVKSWNTAYTNGSFNGNDRIVTPFRAVNNLGDFLQRKNYVCGGSNQVNADKPGWKSRIGSIISNCDGTGVPASSCNVKYVPDSSEYIKFKKLQAQNLNYNDLKNGGYQNSSYVPLMAVRRR
;
A
#
# COMPACT_ATOMS: atom_id res chain seq x y z
N MET A 1 6.16 9.04 3.26
CA MET A 1 4.98 8.26 3.67
C MET A 1 3.80 8.79 2.90
N ALA A 2 3.32 8.07 1.88
CA ALA A 2 2.02 8.37 1.29
C ALA A 2 0.97 7.69 2.18
N SER A 3 0.72 8.33 3.32
CA SER A 3 -0.33 7.95 4.26
C SER A 3 -1.69 8.21 3.64
N GLY A 4 -2.72 7.52 4.12
CA GLY A 4 -4.10 7.98 3.94
C GLY A 4 -4.25 9.44 4.40
N PRO A 5 -5.39 10.09 4.09
CA PRO A 5 -5.61 11.48 4.51
C PRO A 5 -5.29 11.62 6.00
N ASP A 6 -4.60 12.70 6.37
CA ASP A 6 -4.42 13.03 7.78
C ASP A 6 -5.81 13.28 8.37
N LEU A 7 -6.25 12.37 9.23
CA LEU A 7 -7.55 12.47 9.89
C LEU A 7 -7.46 13.29 11.19
N GLY A 8 -6.34 13.99 11.40
CA GLY A 8 -6.13 14.92 12.52
C GLY A 8 -6.01 14.21 13.87
N GLY A 9 -5.68 12.92 13.86
CA GLY A 9 -5.77 12.08 15.05
C GLY A 9 -4.44 11.69 15.71
N GLY A 10 -3.40 12.49 15.58
CA GLY A 10 -2.19 12.26 16.35
C GLY A 10 -1.07 13.23 16.00
N PRO A 11 0.05 13.19 16.75
CA PRO A 11 1.18 14.10 16.51
C PRO A 11 1.88 13.86 15.15
N TYR A 12 1.69 12.68 14.54
CA TYR A 12 2.28 12.31 13.26
C TYR A 12 1.45 11.22 12.53
N ASN A 13 1.60 11.14 11.21
CA ASN A 13 0.99 10.10 10.38
C ASN A 13 1.47 8.70 10.78
N GLY A 14 0.54 7.76 10.99
CA GLY A 14 0.85 6.41 11.45
C GLY A 14 0.55 6.17 12.94
N TRP A 15 0.03 7.20 13.64
CA TRP A 15 -0.39 7.14 15.04
C TRP A 15 -1.71 6.37 15.18
N SER A 16 -1.71 5.36 16.05
CA SER A 16 -2.93 4.64 16.42
C SER A 16 -3.47 5.24 17.73
N PRO A 17 -4.78 5.47 17.86
CA PRO A 17 -5.38 5.89 19.11
C PRO A 17 -5.22 4.83 20.21
N VAL A 18 -5.27 5.29 21.45
CA VAL A 18 -5.22 4.46 22.66
C VAL A 18 -6.50 3.62 22.77
N GLN A 19 -6.40 2.43 23.37
CA GLN A 19 -7.55 1.59 23.70
C GLN A 19 -8.54 2.35 24.61
N THR A 20 -9.85 2.17 24.35
CA THR A 20 -10.93 2.65 25.22
C THR A 20 -11.79 1.47 25.68
N ILE A 21 -12.69 1.70 26.64
CA ILE A 21 -13.62 0.68 27.16
C ILE A 21 -14.48 0.05 26.03
N GLY A 22 -14.82 0.83 24.99
CA GLY A 22 -15.59 0.34 23.83
C GLY A 22 -14.74 -0.03 22.60
N ASN A 23 -13.41 0.03 22.68
CA ASN A 23 -12.52 -0.21 21.55
C ASN A 23 -11.29 -1.00 21.98
N GLU A 24 -11.47 -2.32 22.11
CA GLU A 24 -10.41 -3.23 22.51
C GLU A 24 -9.36 -3.41 21.41
N LYS A 25 -8.08 -3.29 21.79
CA LYS A 25 -6.93 -3.37 20.88
C LYS A 25 -6.24 -4.73 21.02
N ALA A 26 -6.81 -5.75 20.40
CA ALA A 26 -6.26 -7.11 20.42
C ALA A 26 -5.07 -7.31 19.46
N SER A 27 -4.43 -8.49 19.55
CA SER A 27 -3.27 -8.89 18.73
C SER A 27 -3.54 -8.82 17.22
N GLU A 28 -4.77 -9.10 16.79
CA GLU A 28 -5.20 -8.99 15.40
C GLU A 28 -5.01 -7.58 14.84
N GLN A 29 -5.31 -6.55 15.64
CA GLN A 29 -5.13 -5.16 15.21
C GLN A 29 -3.64 -4.82 15.06
N VAL A 30 -2.78 -5.36 15.93
CA VAL A 30 -1.32 -5.19 15.82
C VAL A 30 -0.80 -5.79 14.51
N MET A 31 -1.29 -6.97 14.13
CA MET A 31 -0.93 -7.61 12.88
C MET A 31 -1.46 -6.86 11.67
N ALA A 32 -2.72 -6.40 11.71
CA ALA A 32 -3.29 -5.55 10.65
C ALA A 32 -2.49 -4.26 10.46
N ARG A 33 -2.11 -3.60 11.56
CA ARG A 33 -1.24 -2.41 11.55
C ARG A 33 0.10 -2.70 10.90
N ARG A 34 0.74 -3.82 11.26
CA ARG A 34 2.02 -4.22 10.66
C ARG A 34 1.88 -4.36 9.15
N VAL A 35 0.80 -4.98 8.66
CA VAL A 35 0.54 -5.10 7.22
C VAL A 35 0.38 -3.73 6.57
N LEU A 36 -0.45 -2.85 7.13
CA LEU A 36 -0.71 -1.52 6.58
C LEU A 36 0.54 -0.63 6.50
N VAL A 37 1.39 -0.68 7.53
CA VAL A 37 2.56 0.21 7.63
C VAL A 37 3.79 -0.35 6.93
N LYS A 38 3.99 -1.68 6.95
CA LYS A 38 5.24 -2.31 6.49
C LYS A 38 5.08 -3.15 5.22
N SER A 39 3.91 -3.74 4.97
CA SER A 39 3.73 -4.69 3.88
C SER A 39 3.08 -4.07 2.65
N TRP A 40 2.19 -3.10 2.82
CA TRP A 40 1.52 -2.46 1.71
C TRP A 40 2.44 -1.50 0.97
N ASN A 41 2.35 -1.50 -0.36
CA ASN A 41 2.98 -0.46 -1.19
C ASN A 41 2.19 0.85 -1.06
N THR A 42 2.44 1.56 0.04
CA THR A 42 1.75 2.80 0.40
C THR A 42 2.00 3.93 -0.61
N ALA A 43 3.12 3.93 -1.32
CA ALA A 43 3.35 4.91 -2.39
C ALA A 43 2.29 4.83 -3.50
N TYR A 44 1.73 3.63 -3.74
CA TYR A 44 0.76 3.39 -4.81
C TYR A 44 -0.70 3.37 -4.31
N THR A 45 -0.96 3.58 -3.02
CA THR A 45 -2.33 3.62 -2.47
C THR A 45 -3.11 4.83 -2.93
N ASN A 46 -2.44 5.99 -3.02
CA ASN A 46 -3.05 7.30 -3.18
C ASN A 46 -3.60 7.58 -4.59
N GLY A 47 -3.49 6.63 -5.50
CA GLY A 47 -4.10 6.71 -6.83
C GLY A 47 -3.27 7.48 -7.85
N SER A 48 -2.23 8.20 -7.45
CA SER A 48 -1.24 8.77 -8.35
C SER A 48 0.17 8.55 -7.82
N PHE A 49 1.14 8.41 -8.74
CA PHE A 49 2.56 8.28 -8.43
C PHE A 49 3.37 9.00 -9.52
N ASN A 50 4.29 9.86 -9.09
CA ASN A 50 5.10 10.71 -9.97
C ASN A 50 4.27 11.47 -11.03
N GLY A 51 3.13 12.05 -10.64
CA GLY A 51 2.24 12.80 -11.53
C GLY A 51 1.38 11.94 -12.48
N ASN A 52 1.50 10.61 -12.43
CA ASN A 52 0.70 9.70 -13.25
C ASN A 52 -0.38 9.03 -12.39
N ASP A 53 -1.59 8.94 -12.94
CA ASP A 53 -2.69 8.24 -12.29
C ASP A 53 -2.57 6.73 -12.43
N ARG A 54 -3.05 6.04 -11.39
CA ARG A 54 -3.04 4.59 -11.29
C ARG A 54 -4.06 3.99 -12.25
N ILE A 55 -3.58 3.27 -13.25
CA ILE A 55 -4.43 2.50 -14.17
C ILE A 55 -4.80 1.15 -13.54
N VAL A 56 -3.86 0.53 -12.82
CA VAL A 56 -4.10 -0.76 -12.16
C VAL A 56 -5.10 -0.65 -11.01
N THR A 57 -5.86 -1.72 -10.74
CA THR A 57 -6.79 -1.72 -9.59
C THR A 57 -6.06 -1.47 -8.27
N PRO A 58 -6.70 -0.80 -7.28
CA PRO A 58 -6.07 -0.50 -5.98
C PRO A 58 -5.51 -1.75 -5.29
N PHE A 59 -6.27 -2.85 -5.34
CA PHE A 59 -5.87 -4.13 -4.76
C PHE A 59 -4.55 -4.64 -5.36
N ARG A 60 -4.40 -4.57 -6.69
CA ARG A 60 -3.18 -5.01 -7.37
C ARG A 60 -2.00 -4.07 -7.14
N ALA A 61 -2.22 -2.75 -7.13
CA ALA A 61 -1.16 -1.79 -6.82
C ALA A 61 -0.56 -1.99 -5.43
N VAL A 62 -1.42 -2.16 -4.42
CA VAL A 62 -1.01 -2.26 -3.02
C VAL A 62 -0.24 -3.55 -2.74
N ASN A 63 -0.61 -4.65 -3.40
CA ASN A 63 0.03 -5.95 -3.27
C ASN A 63 1.14 -6.19 -4.30
N ASN A 64 1.53 -5.18 -5.08
CA ASN A 64 2.53 -5.30 -6.16
C ASN A 64 2.22 -6.42 -7.17
N LEU A 65 0.93 -6.63 -7.50
CA LEU A 65 0.46 -7.65 -8.44
C LEU A 65 0.31 -7.10 -9.86
N GLY A 66 1.04 -6.05 -10.22
CA GLY A 66 0.96 -5.47 -11.55
C GLY A 66 1.75 -4.18 -11.69
N ASP A 67 2.04 -3.83 -12.94
CA ASP A 67 2.59 -2.52 -13.28
C ASP A 67 1.55 -1.43 -13.01
N PHE A 68 1.97 -0.35 -12.35
CA PHE A 68 1.10 0.73 -11.92
C PHE A 68 0.36 1.40 -13.08
N LEU A 69 1.04 1.50 -14.24
CA LEU A 69 0.53 2.06 -15.50
C LEU A 69 0.08 0.98 -16.51
N GLN A 70 0.04 -0.30 -16.10
CA GLN A 70 -0.32 -1.43 -16.97
C GLN A 70 0.45 -1.48 -18.32
N ARG A 71 1.73 -1.08 -18.32
CA ARG A 71 2.55 -1.08 -19.54
C ARG A 71 2.88 -2.50 -19.98
N LYS A 72 2.90 -2.71 -21.30
CA LYS A 72 3.24 -4.00 -21.90
C LYS A 72 4.75 -4.15 -22.05
N ASN A 73 5.30 -5.28 -21.61
CA ASN A 73 6.73 -5.63 -21.74
C ASN A 73 7.68 -4.51 -21.25
N TYR A 74 7.26 -3.76 -20.24
CA TYR A 74 8.04 -2.63 -19.73
C TYR A 74 9.11 -3.09 -18.75
N VAL A 75 10.34 -2.67 -19.01
CA VAL A 75 11.50 -2.95 -18.16
C VAL A 75 12.32 -1.67 -18.06
N CYS A 76 12.24 -1.01 -16.91
CA CYS A 76 13.14 0.08 -16.53
C CYS A 76 12.97 0.39 -15.04
N GLY A 77 14.10 0.51 -14.34
CA GLY A 77 14.15 0.77 -12.90
C GLY A 77 13.51 -0.35 -12.06
N GLY A 78 13.38 -0.09 -10.76
CA GLY A 78 12.77 -1.04 -9.82
C GLY A 78 13.69 -2.17 -9.36
N SER A 79 13.12 -3.12 -8.62
CA SER A 79 13.85 -4.26 -8.07
C SER A 79 14.20 -5.27 -9.16
N ASN A 80 15.46 -5.68 -9.23
CA ASN A 80 15.93 -6.71 -10.16
C ASN A 80 16.10 -8.06 -9.44
N GLN A 81 15.71 -9.16 -10.09
CA GLN A 81 15.88 -10.53 -9.57
C GLN A 81 17.34 -10.98 -9.55
N VAL A 82 18.17 -10.38 -10.40
CA VAL A 82 19.61 -10.66 -10.50
C VAL A 82 20.39 -9.39 -10.19
N ASN A 83 21.27 -9.43 -9.18
CA ASN A 83 22.13 -8.30 -8.87
C ASN A 83 23.58 -8.58 -9.31
N ALA A 84 24.11 -7.74 -10.20
CA ALA A 84 25.48 -7.80 -10.67
C ALA A 84 26.53 -7.40 -9.61
N ASP A 85 26.09 -6.85 -8.46
CA ASP A 85 26.96 -6.44 -7.36
C ASP A 85 27.62 -7.61 -6.62
N LYS A 86 27.20 -8.86 -6.90
CA LYS A 86 27.88 -10.04 -6.36
C LYS A 86 29.22 -10.25 -7.10
N PRO A 87 30.38 -10.23 -6.40
CA PRO A 87 31.68 -10.37 -7.04
C PRO A 87 31.77 -11.62 -7.92
N GLY A 88 32.25 -11.46 -9.16
CA GLY A 88 32.39 -12.55 -10.13
C GLY A 88 31.13 -12.96 -10.90
N TRP A 89 29.97 -12.38 -10.60
CA TRP A 89 28.71 -12.71 -11.30
C TRP A 89 28.35 -11.73 -12.42
N LYS A 90 28.98 -10.55 -12.46
CA LYS A 90 28.70 -9.49 -13.44
C LYS A 90 28.75 -9.94 -14.90
N SER A 91 29.72 -10.79 -15.27
CA SER A 91 29.85 -11.30 -16.65
C SER A 91 28.85 -12.40 -17.00
N ARG A 92 28.24 -13.06 -15.99
CA ARG A 92 27.32 -14.19 -16.17
C ARG A 92 25.84 -13.77 -16.13
N ILE A 93 25.55 -12.62 -15.53
CA ILE A 93 24.17 -12.15 -15.29
C ILE A 93 23.55 -11.46 -16.51
N GLY A 94 24.32 -11.15 -17.56
CA GLY A 94 23.82 -10.45 -18.74
C GLY A 94 23.38 -9.02 -18.44
N SER A 95 22.91 -8.29 -19.45
CA SER A 95 22.34 -6.96 -19.31
C SER A 95 20.82 -7.00 -19.43
N ILE A 96 20.13 -6.18 -18.64
CA ILE A 96 18.71 -5.91 -18.83
C ILE A 96 18.56 -4.76 -19.83
N ILE A 97 17.59 -4.89 -20.75
CA ILE A 97 17.19 -3.79 -21.62
C ILE A 97 16.45 -2.77 -20.75
N SER A 98 17.02 -1.59 -20.58
CA SER A 98 16.38 -0.46 -19.90
C SER A 98 15.68 0.43 -20.93
N ASN A 99 14.37 0.26 -21.10
CA ASN A 99 13.56 1.08 -21.99
C ASN A 99 12.64 2.00 -21.16
N CYS A 100 13.21 3.06 -20.61
CA CYS A 100 12.50 3.98 -19.73
C CYS A 100 11.60 4.92 -20.55
N ASP A 101 10.35 5.06 -20.14
CA ASP A 101 9.32 5.87 -20.82
C ASP A 101 9.23 7.32 -20.29
N GLY A 102 10.18 7.74 -19.44
CA GLY A 102 10.21 9.06 -18.83
C GLY A 102 9.16 9.29 -17.73
N THR A 103 8.28 8.33 -17.46
CA THR A 103 7.21 8.48 -16.44
C THR A 103 7.73 8.47 -15.01
N GLY A 104 8.97 8.04 -14.78
CA GLY A 104 9.57 7.84 -13.45
C GLY A 104 8.86 6.77 -12.61
N VAL A 105 7.93 6.01 -13.19
CA VAL A 105 7.26 4.89 -12.53
C VAL A 105 8.08 3.61 -12.80
N PRO A 106 8.66 2.96 -11.77
CA PRO A 106 9.46 1.76 -11.97
C PRO A 106 8.62 0.60 -12.49
N ALA A 107 9.27 -0.34 -13.19
CA ALA A 107 8.62 -1.57 -13.63
C ALA A 107 8.20 -2.45 -12.44
N SER A 108 7.09 -3.18 -12.58
CA SER A 108 6.74 -4.23 -11.62
C SER A 108 7.68 -5.42 -11.77
N SER A 109 8.32 -5.81 -10.67
CA SER A 109 9.24 -6.96 -10.61
C SER A 109 8.53 -8.29 -10.32
N CYS A 110 7.25 -8.22 -9.96
CA CYS A 110 6.44 -9.37 -9.57
C CYS A 110 5.62 -9.91 -10.74
N ASN A 111 5.02 -11.09 -10.54
CA ASN A 111 4.19 -11.71 -11.56
C ASN A 111 2.84 -10.97 -11.73
N VAL A 112 2.75 -10.16 -12.79
CA VAL A 112 1.52 -9.42 -13.15
C VAL A 112 0.34 -10.36 -13.48
N LYS A 113 0.60 -11.62 -13.86
CA LYS A 113 -0.43 -12.62 -14.17
C LYS A 113 -0.91 -13.41 -12.95
N TYR A 114 -0.38 -13.14 -11.76
CA TYR A 114 -0.84 -13.82 -10.55
C TYR A 114 -2.34 -13.59 -10.35
N VAL A 115 -3.05 -14.68 -10.06
CA VAL A 115 -4.48 -14.69 -9.75
C VAL A 115 -4.60 -14.98 -8.26
N PRO A 116 -4.96 -13.97 -7.46
CA PRO A 116 -5.16 -14.14 -6.03
C PRO A 116 -6.50 -14.79 -5.75
N ASP A 117 -6.58 -15.48 -4.62
CA ASP A 117 -7.82 -16.10 -4.16
C ASP A 117 -8.80 -15.04 -3.59
N SER A 118 -10.04 -15.46 -3.32
CA SER A 118 -11.05 -14.57 -2.75
C SER A 118 -10.70 -14.10 -1.34
N SER A 119 -9.93 -14.89 -0.57
CA SER A 119 -9.58 -14.57 0.81
C SER A 119 -8.62 -13.36 0.89
N GLU A 120 -7.68 -13.26 -0.04
CA GLU A 120 -6.78 -12.10 -0.17
C GLU A 120 -7.55 -10.81 -0.46
N TYR A 121 -8.57 -10.87 -1.32
CA TYR A 121 -9.40 -9.70 -1.64
C TYR A 121 -10.26 -9.26 -0.44
N ILE A 122 -10.85 -10.21 0.30
CA ILE A 122 -11.60 -9.93 1.52
C ILE A 122 -10.67 -9.29 2.56
N LYS A 123 -9.47 -9.83 2.75
CA LYS A 123 -8.44 -9.27 3.64
C LYS A 123 -8.08 -7.85 3.23
N PHE A 124 -7.85 -7.60 1.94
CA PHE A 124 -7.58 -6.26 1.43
C PHE A 124 -8.71 -5.27 1.75
N LYS A 125 -9.97 -5.67 1.54
CA LYS A 125 -11.13 -4.80 1.84
C LYS A 125 -11.23 -4.46 3.33
N LYS A 126 -10.99 -5.43 4.21
CA LYS A 126 -10.95 -5.22 5.66
C LYS A 126 -9.84 -4.24 6.05
N LEU A 127 -8.63 -4.46 5.54
CA LEU A 127 -7.48 -3.58 5.78
C LEU A 127 -7.69 -2.19 5.18
N GLN A 128 -8.32 -2.07 4.01
CA GLN A 128 -8.65 -0.79 3.39
C GLN A 128 -9.58 0.02 4.29
N ALA A 129 -10.63 -0.60 4.84
CA ALA A 129 -11.55 0.06 5.76
C ALA A 129 -10.85 0.52 7.06
N GLN A 130 -9.90 -0.28 7.55
CA GLN A 130 -9.07 0.10 8.70
C GLN A 130 -8.13 1.26 8.36
N ASN A 131 -7.49 1.24 7.18
CA ASN A 131 -6.58 2.30 6.73
C ASN A 131 -7.26 3.67 6.64
N LEU A 132 -8.52 3.70 6.20
CA LEU A 132 -9.34 4.92 6.11
C LEU A 132 -9.66 5.56 7.46
N ASN A 133 -9.50 4.84 8.57
CA ASN A 133 -9.76 5.32 9.93
C ASN A 133 -8.51 5.20 10.82
N TYR A 134 -7.36 4.96 10.21
CA TYR A 134 -6.19 4.48 10.93
C TYR A 134 -5.58 5.58 11.82
N ASN A 135 -5.55 6.82 11.35
CA ASN A 135 -5.06 8.00 12.08
C ASN A 135 -6.18 8.83 12.73
N ASP A 136 -7.37 8.26 12.99
CA ASP A 136 -8.48 9.01 13.60
C ASP A 136 -8.52 8.80 15.13
N LEU A 137 -8.38 9.87 15.94
CA LEU A 137 -8.48 9.80 17.42
C LEU A 137 -9.86 9.38 17.90
N LYS A 138 -10.88 9.65 17.09
CA LYS A 138 -12.28 9.36 17.39
C LYS A 138 -12.61 7.89 17.17
N ASN A 139 -11.70 7.13 16.55
CA ASN A 139 -11.84 5.69 16.36
C ASN A 139 -11.92 4.99 17.73
N GLY A 140 -13.13 4.58 18.13
CA GLY A 140 -13.41 3.98 19.43
C GLY A 140 -14.10 4.87 20.45
N GLY A 141 -14.58 6.06 20.06
CA GLY A 141 -15.51 6.85 20.87
C GLY A 141 -14.89 7.65 22.02
N TYR A 142 -13.58 7.92 22.00
CA TYR A 142 -12.96 8.82 22.99
C TYR A 142 -13.44 10.28 22.78
N GLN A 143 -13.81 10.99 23.85
CA GLN A 143 -14.21 12.40 23.88
C GLN A 143 -15.37 12.80 22.95
N ASN A 144 -16.61 12.39 23.28
CA ASN A 144 -17.84 12.84 22.62
C ASN A 144 -17.88 12.66 21.09
N SER A 145 -17.37 11.53 20.59
CA SER A 145 -17.47 11.21 19.17
C SER A 145 -18.64 10.29 18.85
N SER A 146 -19.84 10.87 18.82
CA SER A 146 -21.00 10.29 18.13
C SER A 146 -20.83 10.32 16.59
N TYR A 147 -19.65 10.74 16.09
CA TYR A 147 -19.36 10.82 14.67
C TYR A 147 -18.77 9.49 14.20
N VAL A 148 -19.65 8.69 13.61
CA VAL A 148 -19.43 7.26 13.36
C VAL A 148 -18.27 7.03 12.38
N PRO A 149 -17.36 6.06 12.63
CA PRO A 149 -16.38 5.57 11.64
C PRO A 149 -17.02 5.22 10.27
N LEU A 150 -18.31 4.91 10.28
CA LEU A 150 -19.14 4.64 9.11
C LEU A 150 -19.29 5.84 8.16
N MET A 151 -19.21 7.08 8.65
CA MET A 151 -19.21 8.29 7.82
C MET A 151 -17.91 8.42 7.01
N ALA A 152 -16.76 8.05 7.59
CA ALA A 152 -15.47 8.06 6.89
C ALA A 152 -15.38 6.97 5.80
N VAL A 153 -16.00 5.80 6.02
CA VAL A 153 -16.14 4.77 4.97
C VAL A 153 -16.96 5.28 3.76
N ARG A 154 -17.87 6.24 3.98
CA ARG A 154 -18.72 6.87 2.96
C ARG A 154 -18.13 8.13 2.33
N ARG A 155 -17.00 8.66 2.82
CA ARG A 155 -16.27 9.75 2.17
C ARG A 155 -15.58 9.18 0.92
N ARG A 156 -16.24 9.30 -0.22
CA ARG A 156 -15.66 9.08 -1.55
C ARG A 156 -16.02 10.25 -2.42
#